data_AF-A0A077ZD74-F1
#
_entry.id   AF-A0A077ZD74-F1
#
_cell.length_a   1.000
_cell.length_b   1.000
_cell.length_c   1.000
_cell.angle_alpha   90.00
_cell.angle_beta   90.00
_cell.angle_gamma   90.00
#
_symmetry.space_group_name_H-M   'P 1'
#
loop_
_entity.id
_entity.type
_entity.pdbx_description
1 polymer ?
#
loop_
_entity_poly.entity_id
_entity_poly.type
_entity_poly.pdbx_seq_one_letter_code
_entity_poly.pdbx_strand_id
1 'polypeptide(L)'
;MIPAEMTAYLQTLDIGINKPFKNNLRSEVNSYIENKMERNQRSNFTRRWLEDVVNWMKNSWDKITDSYVANALRAGYLDKKCSFKESFIATHERLGSMVLQEMESQKVQAGIQNSEIYEDVPENADVKHSYFYIFPALFMPIRASCGDVNLMKDKNKNSAHRNAVSSFPWDVLIATKKMGSVRCIGSLIHQYPLSHYSNISDLVVTAGKCFRRQREGQWLDVSGRIAYVAPGKHSFRTRTGIQRELESGYTYPISNARDYIRDGTALLKLKQPVPLGKHAQAICLPEQHNSLPRQHAKCFYSRFYKTVDRIYKEKVALAEPVRCYEMEEKEFKGFPGICTQEKKKRMAVVKSIFFV
;
A
#
# COMPACT_ATOMS: atom_id res chain seq x y z
N MET A 1 3.46 -8.22 -9.02
CA MET A 1 3.49 -9.07 -7.82
C MET A 1 4.25 -10.31 -8.21
N ILE A 2 5.31 -10.65 -7.49
CA ILE A 2 5.99 -11.93 -7.67
C ILE A 2 5.02 -13.01 -7.12
N PRO A 3 4.67 -14.06 -7.89
CA PRO A 3 3.94 -15.21 -7.33
C PRO A 3 4.57 -15.63 -6.00
N ALA A 4 3.78 -16.02 -5.00
CA ALA A 4 4.35 -16.43 -3.71
C ALA A 4 5.47 -17.49 -3.88
N GLU A 5 5.24 -18.43 -4.80
CA GLU A 5 6.18 -19.48 -5.24
C GLU A 5 7.47 -18.93 -5.88
N MET A 6 7.41 -17.75 -6.49
CA MET A 6 8.53 -17.12 -7.18
C MET A 6 9.37 -16.17 -6.32
N THR A 7 8.89 -15.83 -5.12
CA THR A 7 9.55 -14.85 -4.25
C THR A 7 10.98 -15.24 -3.95
N ALA A 8 11.21 -16.53 -3.69
CA ALA A 8 12.53 -17.10 -3.41
C ALA A 8 13.54 -16.91 -4.55
N TYR A 9 13.08 -16.82 -5.79
CA TYR A 9 13.95 -16.74 -6.98
C TYR A 9 14.12 -15.31 -7.50
N LEU A 10 13.17 -14.42 -7.21
CA LEU A 10 13.19 -13.03 -7.69
C LEU A 10 13.58 -12.00 -6.62
N GLN A 11 13.64 -12.41 -5.35
CA GLN A 11 14.19 -11.62 -4.23
C GLN A 11 15.34 -12.36 -3.56
N THR A 12 16.26 -12.85 -4.38
CA THR A 12 17.21 -13.90 -3.99
C THR A 12 18.24 -13.44 -2.97
N LEU A 13 18.64 -12.17 -2.99
CA LEU A 13 19.52 -11.61 -1.95
C LEU A 13 18.77 -11.44 -0.63
N ASP A 14 17.51 -11.04 -0.68
CA ASP A 14 16.68 -10.84 0.51
C ASP A 14 16.37 -12.17 1.21
N ILE A 15 16.08 -13.22 0.44
CA ILE A 15 15.74 -14.54 0.97
C ILE A 15 16.97 -15.40 1.20
N GLY A 16 17.95 -15.35 0.31
CA GLY A 16 19.15 -16.20 0.35
C GLY A 16 20.24 -15.70 1.29
N ILE A 17 20.33 -14.38 1.55
CA ILE A 17 21.38 -13.80 2.39
C ILE A 17 20.78 -13.06 3.59
N ASN A 18 19.87 -12.09 3.36
CA ASN A 18 19.36 -11.26 4.45
C ASN A 18 18.51 -12.05 5.45
N LYS A 19 17.71 -13.02 5.00
CA LYS A 19 16.88 -13.83 5.91
C LYS A 19 17.73 -14.74 6.83
N PRO A 20 18.69 -15.53 6.34
CA PRO A 20 19.63 -16.27 7.20
C PRO A 20 20.39 -15.34 8.17
N PHE A 21 20.90 -14.21 7.68
CA PHE A 21 21.59 -13.23 8.54
C PHE A 21 20.69 -12.75 9.68
N LYS A 22 19.45 -12.34 9.39
CA LYS A 22 18.48 -11.91 10.40
C LYS A 22 18.15 -13.01 11.40
N ASN A 23 18.10 -14.27 10.96
CA ASN A 23 17.89 -15.42 11.85
C ASN A 23 19.08 -15.63 12.79
N ASN A 24 20.31 -15.55 12.28
CA ASN A 24 21.53 -15.64 13.07
C ASN A 24 21.61 -14.52 14.11
N LEU A 25 21.31 -13.28 13.70
CA LEU A 25 21.31 -12.12 14.60
C LEU A 25 20.26 -12.27 15.71
N ARG A 26 19.07 -12.78 15.38
CA ARG A 26 18.05 -13.09 16.37
C ARG A 26 18.53 -14.16 17.35
N SER A 27 19.27 -15.16 16.90
CA SER A 27 19.84 -16.19 17.77
C SER A 27 20.86 -15.63 18.76
N GLU A 28 21.74 -14.72 18.32
CA GLU A 28 22.70 -14.03 19.21
C GLU A 28 21.97 -13.21 20.28
N VAL A 29 20.95 -12.44 19.87
CA VAL A 29 20.14 -11.62 20.77
C VAL A 29 19.36 -12.47 21.78
N ASN A 30 18.77 -13.59 21.36
CA ASN A 30 18.05 -14.48 22.28
C ASN A 30 18.99 -15.14 23.27
N SER A 31 20.15 -15.63 22.82
CA SER A 31 21.17 -16.20 23.71
C SER A 31 21.64 -15.17 24.75
N TYR A 32 21.78 -13.91 24.35
CA TYR A 32 22.07 -12.82 25.27
C TYR A 32 20.95 -12.63 26.32
N ILE A 33 19.71 -12.54 25.88
CA ILE A 33 18.54 -12.35 26.75
C ILE A 33 18.46 -13.47 27.79
N GLU A 34 18.65 -14.71 27.36
CA GLU A 34 18.51 -15.89 28.22
C GLU A 34 19.65 -16.05 29.23
N ASN A 35 20.89 -15.70 28.84
CA ASN A 35 22.08 -16.07 29.62
C ASN A 35 22.82 -14.90 30.27
N LYS A 36 22.63 -13.67 29.81
CA LYS A 36 23.50 -12.53 30.17
C LYS A 36 22.74 -11.23 30.45
N MET A 37 21.42 -11.20 30.29
CA MET A 37 20.65 -9.98 30.44
C MET A 37 20.37 -9.69 31.91
N GLU A 38 21.04 -8.67 32.41
CA GLU A 38 20.91 -8.22 33.80
C GLU A 38 20.03 -6.98 33.92
N ARG A 39 19.53 -6.77 35.14
CA ARG A 39 18.83 -5.55 35.53
C ARG A 39 19.76 -4.70 36.40
N ASN A 40 19.76 -3.40 36.17
CA ASN A 40 20.43 -2.47 37.08
C ASN A 40 19.66 -2.35 38.41
N GLN A 41 20.21 -1.61 39.36
CA GLN A 41 19.60 -1.37 40.68
C GLN A 41 18.20 -0.72 40.62
N ARG A 42 17.83 -0.09 39.49
CA ARG A 42 16.49 0.47 39.25
C ARG A 42 15.53 -0.51 38.56
N SER A 43 15.90 -1.79 38.51
CA SER A 43 15.15 -2.86 37.81
C SER A 43 15.00 -2.67 36.30
N ASN A 44 15.77 -1.76 35.70
CA ASN A 44 15.80 -1.56 34.24
C ASN A 44 16.83 -2.47 33.60
N PHE A 45 16.52 -3.01 32.42
CA PHE A 45 17.49 -3.77 31.64
C PHE A 45 18.69 -2.90 31.28
N THR A 46 19.89 -3.40 31.57
CA THR A 46 21.12 -2.70 31.22
C THR A 46 21.30 -2.72 29.70
N ARG A 47 21.42 -1.51 29.11
CA ARG A 47 21.77 -1.35 27.70
C ARG A 47 23.14 -1.97 27.46
N ARG A 48 23.27 -2.76 26.40
CA ARG A 48 24.52 -3.41 26.05
C ARG A 48 25.54 -2.42 25.51
N TRP A 49 26.82 -2.72 25.71
CA TRP A 49 27.92 -2.02 25.09
C TRP A 49 27.89 -2.22 23.58
N LEU A 50 28.34 -1.18 22.85
CA LEU A 50 28.38 -1.20 21.38
C LEU A 50 29.18 -2.41 20.86
N GLU A 51 30.24 -2.78 21.55
CA GLU A 51 31.15 -3.87 21.18
C GLU A 51 30.45 -5.25 21.15
N ASP A 52 29.54 -5.51 22.09
CA ASP A 52 28.74 -6.74 22.08
C ASP A 52 27.79 -6.79 20.87
N VAL A 53 27.17 -5.66 20.52
CA VAL A 53 26.27 -5.57 19.36
C VAL A 53 27.04 -5.77 18.06
N VAL A 54 28.24 -5.18 17.96
CA VAL A 54 29.14 -5.36 16.81
C VAL A 54 29.57 -6.82 16.70
N ASN A 55 29.90 -7.47 17.82
CA ASN A 55 30.23 -8.90 17.83
C ASN A 55 29.05 -9.78 17.38
N TRP A 56 27.81 -9.48 17.80
CA TRP A 56 26.64 -10.20 17.30
C TRP A 56 26.46 -10.04 15.79
N MET A 57 26.67 -8.82 15.27
CA MET A 57 26.61 -8.54 13.84
C MET A 57 27.67 -9.34 13.07
N LYS A 58 28.91 -9.34 13.58
CA LYS A 58 30.02 -10.09 13.01
C LYS A 58 29.77 -11.59 13.01
N ASN A 59 29.44 -12.18 14.17
CA ASN A 59 29.11 -13.60 14.31
C ASN A 59 27.96 -14.03 13.38
N SER A 60 26.98 -13.14 13.17
CA SER A 60 25.84 -13.41 12.30
C SER A 60 26.22 -13.46 10.83
N TRP A 61 27.19 -12.63 10.42
CA TRP A 61 27.79 -12.64 9.08
C TRP A 61 28.73 -13.82 8.89
N ASP A 62 29.57 -14.15 9.87
CA ASP A 62 30.51 -15.28 9.80
C ASP A 62 29.78 -16.64 9.62
N LYS A 63 28.52 -16.71 10.06
CA LYS A 63 27.62 -17.87 9.84
C LYS A 63 27.03 -17.94 8.42
N ILE A 64 27.19 -16.91 7.59
CA ILE A 64 26.77 -16.95 6.18
C ILE A 64 27.89 -17.59 5.36
N THR A 65 27.68 -18.83 4.95
CA THR A 65 28.64 -19.58 4.14
C THR A 65 28.57 -19.21 2.66
N ASP A 66 29.65 -19.46 1.93
CA ASP A 66 29.71 -19.31 0.47
C ASP A 66 28.59 -20.08 -0.25
N SER A 67 28.12 -21.19 0.34
CA SER A 67 26.98 -21.94 -0.21
C SER A 67 25.67 -21.14 -0.19
N TYR A 68 25.41 -20.30 0.83
CA TYR A 68 24.24 -19.39 0.81
C TYR A 68 24.34 -18.40 -0.34
N VAL A 69 25.53 -17.82 -0.54
CA VAL A 69 25.78 -16.85 -1.61
C VAL A 69 25.67 -17.52 -2.98
N ALA A 70 26.33 -18.66 -3.19
CA ALA A 70 26.26 -19.40 -4.44
C ALA A 70 24.83 -19.84 -4.78
N ASN A 71 24.08 -20.33 -3.79
CA ASN A 71 22.67 -20.71 -3.98
C ASN A 71 21.81 -19.48 -4.33
N ALA A 72 22.06 -18.33 -3.69
CA ALA A 72 21.36 -17.10 -4.00
C ALA A 72 21.67 -16.59 -5.41
N LEU A 73 22.93 -16.67 -5.85
CA LEU A 73 23.31 -16.27 -7.21
C LEU A 73 22.69 -17.20 -8.26
N ARG A 74 22.68 -18.51 -8.04
CA ARG A 74 22.04 -19.48 -8.95
C ARG A 74 20.52 -19.30 -9.02
N ALA A 75 19.86 -19.09 -7.88
CA ALA A 75 18.41 -18.92 -7.83
C ALA A 75 17.93 -17.63 -8.50
N GLY A 76 18.74 -16.56 -8.49
CA GLY A 76 18.42 -15.29 -9.15
C GLY A 76 18.96 -15.15 -10.58
N TYR A 77 19.59 -16.20 -11.13
CA TYR A 77 20.33 -16.13 -12.40
C TYR A 77 21.35 -14.98 -12.44
N LEU A 78 22.12 -14.82 -11.36
CA LEU A 78 23.20 -13.84 -11.24
C LEU A 78 24.58 -14.46 -11.47
N ASP A 79 24.67 -15.80 -11.53
CA ASP A 79 25.90 -16.52 -11.86
C ASP A 79 26.04 -16.69 -13.38
N LYS A 80 26.92 -15.89 -13.99
CA LYS A 80 27.19 -15.91 -15.44
C LYS A 80 27.80 -17.23 -15.94
N LYS A 81 28.26 -18.11 -15.05
CA LYS A 81 28.78 -19.43 -15.44
C LYS A 81 27.68 -20.46 -15.68
N CYS A 82 26.46 -20.22 -15.20
CA CYS A 82 25.31 -21.07 -15.41
C CYS A 82 24.47 -20.55 -16.57
N SER A 83 23.94 -21.46 -17.40
CA SER A 83 23.00 -21.06 -18.44
C SER A 83 21.62 -20.73 -17.84
N PHE A 84 20.84 -19.85 -18.48
CA PHE A 84 19.51 -19.50 -17.97
C PHE A 84 18.62 -20.74 -17.81
N LYS A 85 18.74 -21.71 -18.72
CA LYS A 85 17.99 -22.98 -18.71
C LYS A 85 18.26 -23.80 -17.45
N GLU A 86 19.41 -23.64 -16.81
CA GLU A 86 19.79 -24.32 -15.57
C GLU A 86 19.43 -23.52 -14.31
N SER A 87 18.94 -22.29 -14.45
CA SER A 87 18.52 -21.49 -13.30
C SER A 87 17.25 -22.04 -12.67
N PHE A 88 17.11 -21.88 -11.34
CA PHE A 88 15.90 -22.32 -10.64
C PHE A 88 14.62 -21.60 -11.09
N ILE A 89 14.74 -20.42 -11.71
CA ILE A 89 13.61 -19.71 -12.34
C ILE A 89 13.14 -20.49 -13.58
N ALA A 90 14.08 -20.88 -14.45
CA ALA A 90 13.77 -21.60 -15.69
C ALA A 90 13.33 -23.05 -15.44
N THR A 91 13.82 -23.69 -14.38
CA THR A 91 13.42 -25.05 -14.01
C THR A 91 12.22 -25.09 -13.07
N HIS A 92 11.56 -23.96 -12.80
CA HIS A 92 10.41 -23.93 -11.92
C HIS A 92 9.25 -24.75 -12.51
N GLU A 93 8.77 -25.75 -11.78
CA GLU A 93 7.80 -26.76 -12.24
C GLU A 93 6.61 -26.17 -13.01
N ARG A 94 5.99 -25.11 -12.46
CA ARG A 94 4.78 -24.50 -13.05
C ARG A 94 5.01 -23.37 -14.04
N LEU A 95 6.09 -22.60 -13.89
CA LEU A 95 6.26 -21.30 -14.53
C LEU A 95 7.51 -21.22 -15.39
N GLY A 96 8.45 -22.14 -15.22
CA GLY A 96 9.75 -22.14 -15.90
C GLY A 96 9.62 -22.23 -17.42
N SER A 97 8.71 -23.08 -17.91
CA SER A 97 8.43 -23.21 -19.35
C SER A 97 7.89 -21.91 -19.95
N MET A 98 7.00 -21.22 -19.24
CA MET A 98 6.48 -19.92 -19.67
C MET A 98 7.60 -18.87 -19.72
N VAL A 99 8.48 -18.85 -18.71
CA VAL A 99 9.63 -17.94 -18.66
C VAL A 99 10.61 -18.20 -19.79
N LEU A 100 10.89 -19.47 -20.10
CA LEU A 100 11.75 -19.85 -21.22
C LEU A 100 11.18 -19.41 -22.57
N GLN A 101 9.90 -19.68 -22.81
CA GLN A 101 9.23 -19.35 -24.07
C GLN A 101 9.26 -17.84 -24.35
N GLU A 102 9.06 -17.03 -23.32
CA GLU A 102 9.13 -15.58 -23.49
C GLU A 102 10.58 -15.09 -23.65
N MET A 103 11.58 -15.72 -22.99
CA MET A 103 12.98 -15.33 -23.25
C MET A 103 13.36 -15.56 -24.70
N GLU A 104 12.84 -16.65 -25.27
CA GLU A 104 13.02 -16.97 -26.68
C GLU A 104 12.28 -15.95 -27.58
N SER A 105 11.06 -15.52 -27.22
CA SER A 105 10.31 -14.50 -27.98
C SER A 105 11.00 -13.13 -28.00
N GLN A 106 11.59 -12.70 -26.88
CA GLN A 106 12.32 -11.43 -26.79
C GLN A 106 13.65 -11.45 -27.56
N LYS A 107 14.34 -12.60 -27.60
CA LYS A 107 15.54 -12.76 -28.43
C LYS A 107 15.23 -12.63 -29.92
N VAL A 108 14.08 -13.13 -30.37
CA VAL A 108 13.61 -12.96 -31.75
C VAL A 108 13.31 -11.50 -32.07
N GLN A 109 12.69 -10.75 -31.14
CA GLN A 109 12.43 -9.31 -31.32
C GLN A 109 13.70 -8.45 -31.35
N ALA A 110 14.70 -8.75 -30.52
CA ALA A 110 15.99 -8.06 -30.55
C ALA A 110 16.79 -8.36 -31.84
N GLY A 111 16.62 -9.56 -32.41
CA GLY A 111 17.22 -9.92 -33.71
C GLY A 111 16.62 -9.17 -34.90
N ILE A 112 15.38 -8.69 -34.81
CA ILE A 112 14.68 -7.95 -35.87
C ILE A 112 15.05 -6.46 -35.88
N GLN A 113 15.53 -5.89 -34.77
CA GLN A 113 15.98 -4.49 -34.70
C GLN A 113 17.47 -4.27 -35.05
N ASN A 114 18.25 -5.34 -35.23
CA ASN A 114 19.70 -5.25 -35.51
C ASN A 114 20.05 -5.47 -36.99
N SER A 115 19.10 -5.35 -37.92
CA SER A 115 19.38 -5.34 -39.36
C SER A 115 19.41 -3.92 -39.93
N GLU A 116 20.23 -3.03 -39.38
CA GLU A 116 20.64 -1.80 -40.06
C GLU A 116 22.01 -1.35 -39.50
N ILE A 117 23.05 -1.63 -40.30
CA ILE A 117 24.39 -1.02 -40.34
C ILE A 117 25.38 -1.38 -39.22
N TYR A 118 26.38 -2.18 -39.60
CA TYR A 118 27.67 -2.36 -38.91
C TYR A 118 28.68 -1.37 -39.54
N GLU A 119 29.28 -0.49 -38.73
CA GLU A 119 30.59 0.10 -39.02
C GLU A 119 31.44 0.11 -37.74
N ASP A 120 32.69 -0.31 -37.88
CA ASP A 120 33.69 -0.62 -36.85
C ASP A 120 34.24 0.60 -36.10
N VAL A 121 34.28 0.56 -34.76
CA VAL A 121 35.17 1.40 -33.90
C VAL A 121 35.56 0.63 -32.61
N PRO A 122 36.81 0.74 -32.09
CA PRO A 122 37.51 -0.36 -31.42
C PRO A 122 37.51 -0.33 -29.87
N GLU A 123 38.13 -1.38 -29.33
CA GLU A 123 38.50 -1.73 -27.96
C GLU A 123 38.77 -0.53 -27.01
N ASN A 124 37.72 -0.10 -26.30
CA ASN A 124 37.79 0.52 -24.96
C ASN A 124 36.37 0.48 -24.36
N ALA A 125 35.93 -0.71 -23.99
CA ALA A 125 34.64 -0.89 -23.35
C ALA A 125 34.75 -0.61 -21.85
N ASP A 126 34.43 0.64 -21.49
CA ASP A 126 33.88 0.94 -20.18
C ASP A 126 32.82 -0.11 -19.82
N VAL A 127 32.91 -0.60 -18.57
CA VAL A 127 32.01 -1.61 -17.99
C VAL A 127 30.57 -1.09 -18.02
N LYS A 128 29.89 -1.26 -19.15
CA LYS A 128 28.44 -1.17 -19.25
C LYS A 128 27.90 -2.34 -18.43
N HIS A 129 27.50 -2.05 -17.20
CA HIS A 129 26.58 -2.87 -16.43
C HIS A 129 25.31 -3.08 -17.25
N SER A 130 25.35 -4.09 -18.12
CA SER A 130 24.19 -4.68 -18.76
C SER A 130 23.41 -5.41 -17.67
N TYR A 131 22.54 -4.66 -16.99
CA TYR A 131 21.40 -5.23 -16.32
C TYR A 131 20.51 -5.82 -17.42
N PHE A 132 20.70 -7.11 -17.70
CA PHE A 132 19.72 -7.88 -18.45
C PHE A 132 18.43 -7.91 -17.62
N TYR A 133 17.52 -6.99 -17.95
CA TYR A 133 16.14 -6.99 -17.48
C TYR A 133 15.43 -8.22 -18.03
N ILE A 134 15.69 -9.39 -17.44
CA ILE A 134 14.89 -10.59 -17.66
C ILE A 134 13.55 -10.35 -16.95
N PHE A 135 12.60 -9.87 -17.75
CA PHE A 135 11.16 -9.73 -17.52
C PHE A 135 10.58 -8.64 -16.60
N PRO A 136 9.98 -7.62 -17.26
CA PRO A 136 8.67 -7.08 -16.93
C PRO A 136 7.52 -7.63 -17.81
N ALA A 137 7.74 -8.65 -18.65
CA ALA A 137 6.73 -9.10 -19.63
C ALA A 137 5.88 -10.34 -19.27
N LEU A 138 6.25 -11.12 -18.24
CA LEU A 138 5.50 -12.36 -17.88
C LEU A 138 4.57 -12.27 -16.67
N PHE A 139 4.50 -11.11 -16.07
CA PHE A 139 3.27 -10.63 -15.47
C PHE A 139 3.09 -9.29 -16.17
N MET A 140 2.03 -9.06 -16.93
CA MET A 140 1.51 -7.70 -16.90
C MET A 140 1.12 -7.51 -15.44
N PRO A 141 1.87 -6.78 -14.58
CA PRO A 141 1.27 -6.34 -13.34
C PRO A 141 -0.02 -5.65 -13.80
N ILE A 142 -1.15 -5.95 -13.18
CA ILE A 142 -2.32 -5.09 -13.36
C ILE A 142 -1.76 -3.70 -13.04
N ARG A 143 -1.55 -2.89 -14.07
CA ARG A 143 -0.99 -1.54 -13.97
C ARG A 143 -2.13 -0.75 -13.37
N ALA A 144 -2.22 -0.84 -12.06
CA ALA A 144 -3.34 -0.36 -11.30
C ALA A 144 -3.13 1.16 -11.19
N SER A 145 -3.63 1.91 -12.19
CA SER A 145 -3.63 3.36 -12.08
C SER A 145 -4.53 3.74 -10.91
N CYS A 146 -4.12 4.72 -10.11
CA CYS A 146 -4.99 5.23 -9.08
C CYS A 146 -6.29 5.79 -9.72
N GLY A 147 -7.38 5.80 -8.97
CA GLY A 147 -8.64 6.39 -9.43
C GLY A 147 -9.39 5.64 -10.54
N ASP A 148 -8.91 4.46 -10.99
CA ASP A 148 -9.63 3.70 -12.01
C ASP A 148 -10.96 3.13 -11.48
N VAL A 149 -12.06 3.70 -11.96
CA VAL A 149 -13.43 3.28 -11.65
C VAL A 149 -13.98 2.21 -12.59
N ASN A 150 -13.25 1.82 -13.64
CA ASN A 150 -13.73 0.82 -14.61
C ASN A 150 -13.93 -0.55 -13.96
N LEU A 151 -13.20 -0.85 -12.89
CA LEU A 151 -13.39 -2.02 -12.03
C LEU A 151 -14.82 -2.17 -11.47
N MET A 152 -15.57 -1.06 -11.37
CA MET A 152 -16.97 -1.08 -10.96
C MET A 152 -17.96 -1.34 -12.11
N LYS A 153 -17.59 -1.05 -13.36
CA LYS A 153 -18.49 -1.20 -14.52
C LYS A 153 -18.73 -2.68 -14.86
N ASP A 154 -17.71 -3.53 -14.74
CA ASP A 154 -17.82 -4.94 -15.11
C ASP A 154 -18.80 -5.75 -14.25
N LYS A 155 -19.08 -5.30 -13.02
CA LYS A 155 -20.02 -6.03 -12.13
C LYS A 155 -21.48 -5.61 -12.29
N ASN A 156 -21.76 -4.53 -13.02
CA ASN A 156 -23.13 -4.05 -13.26
C ASN A 156 -23.80 -4.68 -14.50
N LYS A 157 -23.05 -5.41 -15.35
CA LYS A 157 -23.63 -6.08 -16.53
C LYS A 157 -24.46 -7.34 -16.20
N ASN A 158 -24.34 -7.90 -15.00
CA ASN A 158 -25.19 -8.99 -14.52
C ASN A 158 -26.32 -8.42 -13.64
N SER A 159 -27.34 -7.88 -14.30
CA SER A 159 -28.52 -7.20 -13.74
C SER A 159 -29.48 -8.07 -12.92
N ALA A 160 -29.08 -9.26 -12.46
CA ALA A 160 -29.93 -10.17 -11.67
C ALA A 160 -29.58 -10.25 -10.17
N HIS A 161 -28.46 -9.67 -9.72
CA HIS A 161 -28.10 -9.69 -8.29
C HIS A 161 -28.21 -8.31 -7.63
N ARG A 162 -29.12 -8.19 -6.66
CA ARG A 162 -29.24 -7.10 -5.64
C ARG A 162 -27.97 -6.87 -4.79
N ASN A 163 -26.83 -7.40 -5.22
CA ASN A 163 -25.50 -7.33 -4.60
C ASN A 163 -24.50 -6.52 -5.47
N ALA A 164 -24.99 -5.60 -6.30
CA ALA A 164 -24.13 -4.62 -6.96
C ALA A 164 -23.24 -3.93 -5.91
N VAL A 165 -21.92 -3.96 -6.15
CA VAL A 165 -20.91 -3.43 -5.23
C VAL A 165 -21.18 -1.94 -5.04
N SER A 166 -21.69 -1.60 -3.86
CA SER A 166 -22.19 -0.26 -3.54
C SER A 166 -21.09 0.68 -3.00
N SER A 167 -19.90 0.14 -2.73
CA SER A 167 -18.69 0.86 -2.31
C SER A 167 -17.73 1.11 -3.48
N PHE A 168 -16.87 2.12 -3.30
CA PHE A 168 -15.70 2.31 -4.15
C PHE A 168 -14.57 1.33 -3.77
N PRO A 169 -13.70 0.95 -4.73
CA PRO A 169 -12.61 0.02 -4.48
C PRO A 169 -11.51 0.58 -3.56
N TRP A 170 -11.50 1.89 -3.31
CA TRP A 170 -10.63 2.55 -2.33
C TRP A 170 -11.29 2.78 -0.97
N ASP A 171 -12.59 2.51 -0.81
CA ASP A 171 -13.26 2.74 0.47
C ASP A 171 -12.64 1.87 1.57
N VAL A 172 -12.41 2.47 2.73
CA VAL A 172 -11.90 1.79 3.92
C VAL A 172 -12.86 2.00 5.09
N LEU A 173 -13.31 0.92 5.74
CA LEU A 173 -13.99 1.03 7.03
C LEU A 173 -12.98 0.94 8.16
N ILE A 174 -13.03 1.90 9.08
CA ILE A 174 -12.28 1.88 10.32
C ILE A 174 -13.22 1.45 11.43
N ALA A 175 -13.00 0.24 11.93
CA ALA A 175 -13.84 -0.39 12.95
C ALA A 175 -13.06 -0.69 14.23
N THR A 176 -13.79 -0.92 15.32
CA THR A 176 -13.19 -1.40 16.58
C THR A 176 -12.79 -2.86 16.49
N LYS A 177 -11.61 -3.26 16.97
CA LYS A 177 -11.17 -4.67 16.97
C LYS A 177 -12.13 -5.61 17.71
N LYS A 178 -12.56 -5.26 18.94
CA LYS A 178 -13.44 -6.10 19.78
C LYS A 178 -14.82 -6.34 19.14
N MET A 179 -15.56 -5.27 18.86
CA MET A 179 -16.97 -5.34 18.48
C MET A 179 -17.22 -5.24 16.97
N GLY A 180 -16.19 -5.06 16.14
CA GLY A 180 -16.37 -4.79 14.70
C GLY A 180 -17.19 -3.52 14.38
N SER A 181 -17.48 -2.69 15.38
CA SER A 181 -18.32 -1.50 15.21
C SER A 181 -17.62 -0.47 14.32
N VAL A 182 -18.23 -0.13 13.19
CA VAL A 182 -17.73 0.90 12.28
C VAL A 182 -17.78 2.25 12.97
N ARG A 183 -16.63 2.92 13.04
CA ARG A 183 -16.46 4.26 13.60
C ARG A 183 -16.31 5.30 12.52
N CYS A 184 -15.49 4.99 11.51
CA CYS A 184 -15.12 5.90 10.44
C CYS A 184 -15.03 5.24 9.07
N ILE A 185 -15.03 6.08 8.04
CA ILE A 185 -14.68 5.72 6.67
C ILE A 185 -13.37 6.46 6.33
N GLY A 186 -12.51 5.83 5.56
CA GLY A 186 -11.35 6.46 4.95
C GLY A 186 -11.21 6.02 3.49
N SER A 187 -10.12 6.44 2.84
CA SER A 187 -9.73 5.95 1.52
C SER A 187 -8.31 5.44 1.51
N LEU A 188 -8.11 4.35 0.80
CA LEU A 188 -6.79 3.89 0.39
C LEU A 188 -6.22 4.86 -0.65
N ILE A 189 -5.07 5.46 -0.37
CA ILE A 189 -4.48 6.49 -1.23
C ILE A 189 -3.26 5.98 -1.98
N HIS A 190 -2.99 6.59 -3.12
CA HIS A 190 -1.77 6.39 -3.87
C HIS A 190 -0.82 7.56 -3.57
N GLN A 191 0.36 7.24 -3.02
CA GLN A 191 1.30 8.25 -2.52
C GLN A 191 2.27 8.80 -3.58
N TYR A 192 2.35 8.16 -4.75
CA TYR A 192 3.27 8.55 -5.81
C TYR A 192 2.56 9.45 -6.85
N PRO A 193 3.33 10.17 -7.70
CA PRO A 193 2.76 10.97 -8.79
C PRO A 193 1.88 10.13 -9.73
N LEU A 194 0.95 10.77 -10.46
CA LEU A 194 0.02 10.07 -11.37
C LEU A 194 0.72 9.23 -12.45
N SER A 195 1.95 9.62 -12.82
CA SER A 195 2.81 8.91 -13.78
C SER A 195 3.39 7.60 -13.23
N HIS A 196 3.35 7.39 -11.91
CA HIS A 196 4.00 6.26 -11.25
C HIS A 196 3.00 5.14 -10.95
N TYR A 197 3.16 3.99 -11.60
CA TYR A 197 2.34 2.83 -11.31
C TYR A 197 2.75 2.18 -9.97
N SER A 198 1.78 1.91 -9.10
CA SER A 198 2.00 1.07 -7.91
C SER A 198 1.04 -0.12 -7.94
N ASN A 199 1.55 -1.28 -7.53
CA ASN A 199 0.76 -2.49 -7.36
C ASN A 199 0.32 -2.71 -5.91
N ILE A 200 0.71 -1.82 -5.00
CA ILE A 200 0.33 -1.87 -3.58
C ILE A 200 -0.01 -0.48 -3.04
N SER A 201 -0.80 -0.43 -1.98
CA SER A 201 -0.92 0.75 -1.13
C SER A 201 -1.04 0.32 0.33
N ASP A 202 -0.39 1.07 1.22
CA ASP A 202 -0.43 0.86 2.66
C ASP A 202 -0.83 2.13 3.42
N LEU A 203 -1.32 3.16 2.71
CA LEU A 203 -1.75 4.42 3.31
C LEU A 203 -3.25 4.61 3.19
N VAL A 204 -3.86 5.03 4.29
CA VAL A 204 -5.27 5.37 4.37
C VAL A 204 -5.43 6.79 4.89
N VAL A 205 -6.21 7.60 4.18
CA VAL A 205 -6.61 8.93 4.63
C VAL A 205 -8.01 8.88 5.26
N THR A 206 -8.23 9.58 6.36
CA THR A 206 -9.52 9.71 7.04
C THR A 206 -9.61 11.02 7.81
N ALA A 207 -10.71 11.29 8.51
CA ALA A 207 -10.84 12.47 9.36
C ALA A 207 -10.09 12.28 10.69
N GLY A 208 -9.39 13.30 11.19
CA GLY A 208 -8.70 13.24 12.49
C GLY A 208 -9.64 12.92 13.65
N LYS A 209 -10.87 13.44 13.58
CA LYS A 209 -11.94 13.21 14.56
C LYS A 209 -12.29 11.73 14.78
N CYS A 210 -11.90 10.84 13.88
CA CYS A 210 -12.10 9.40 13.98
C CYS A 210 -11.43 8.75 15.20
N PHE A 211 -10.40 9.40 15.73
CA PHE A 211 -9.58 8.87 16.82
C PHE A 211 -9.71 9.66 18.12
N ARG A 212 -10.76 10.50 18.27
CA ARG A 212 -11.20 11.24 19.49
C ARG A 212 -10.29 11.05 20.72
N ARG A 213 -9.66 12.15 21.18
CA ARG A 213 -8.95 12.37 22.48
C ARG A 213 -7.42 12.49 22.45
N GLN A 214 -6.76 12.49 21.30
CA GLN A 214 -5.33 12.82 21.27
C GLN A 214 -5.11 14.26 20.79
N ARG A 215 -4.18 14.94 21.49
CA ARG A 215 -3.89 16.36 21.28
C ARG A 215 -3.34 16.57 19.86
N GLU A 216 -3.53 17.77 19.35
CA GLU A 216 -3.09 18.21 18.03
C GLU A 216 -1.62 17.84 17.75
N GLY A 217 -1.33 17.38 16.52
CA GLY A 217 0.03 17.08 16.07
C GLY A 217 0.68 15.86 16.75
N GLN A 218 -0.12 14.86 17.14
CA GLN A 218 0.39 13.65 17.80
C GLN A 218 0.10 12.38 17.01
N TRP A 219 0.95 11.38 17.25
CA TRP A 219 0.72 10.00 16.83
C TRP A 219 -0.58 9.46 17.44
N LEU A 220 -1.38 8.80 16.60
CA LEU A 220 -2.67 8.24 16.94
C LEU A 220 -2.55 6.88 17.65
N ASP A 221 -3.33 6.66 18.70
CA ASP A 221 -3.57 5.32 19.25
C ASP A 221 -4.49 4.53 18.30
N VAL A 222 -3.85 3.73 17.47
CA VAL A 222 -4.51 2.86 16.49
C VAL A 222 -4.74 1.43 16.99
N SER A 223 -4.27 1.09 18.21
CA SER A 223 -4.22 -0.29 18.72
C SER A 223 -5.60 -0.98 18.76
N GLY A 224 -6.64 -0.22 19.14
CA GLY A 224 -8.01 -0.69 19.23
C GLY A 224 -8.80 -0.65 17.91
N ARG A 225 -8.14 -0.39 16.78
CA ARG A 225 -8.79 -0.19 15.47
C ARG A 225 -8.28 -1.18 14.43
N ILE A 226 -9.11 -1.39 13.41
CA ILE A 226 -8.79 -2.24 12.27
C ILE A 226 -9.42 -1.65 11.00
N ALA A 227 -8.72 -1.82 9.88
CA ALA A 227 -9.15 -1.35 8.58
C ALA A 227 -9.72 -2.51 7.74
N TYR A 228 -10.85 -2.27 7.07
CA TYR A 228 -11.39 -3.15 6.04
C TYR A 228 -11.45 -2.41 4.72
N VAL A 229 -10.58 -2.80 3.79
CA VAL A 229 -10.44 -2.14 2.48
C VAL A 229 -11.36 -2.80 1.44
N ALA A 230 -11.95 -1.99 0.57
CA ALA A 230 -12.94 -2.41 -0.43
C ALA A 230 -14.06 -3.29 0.16
N PRO A 231 -14.74 -2.85 1.23
CA PRO A 231 -15.74 -3.67 1.93
C PRO A 231 -17.02 -3.78 1.11
N GLY A 232 -17.67 -4.94 1.16
CA GLY A 232 -19.01 -5.15 0.63
C GLY A 232 -20.07 -4.93 1.71
N LYS A 233 -20.67 -6.02 2.19
CA LYS A 233 -21.54 -6.01 3.38
C LYS A 233 -20.70 -6.21 4.65
N HIS A 234 -20.66 -5.22 5.53
CA HIS A 234 -19.83 -5.21 6.72
C HIS A 234 -20.66 -5.19 7.99
N SER A 235 -20.96 -6.37 8.54
CA SER A 235 -21.55 -6.54 9.86
C SER A 235 -20.57 -7.19 10.83
N PHE A 236 -20.93 -7.24 12.11
CA PHE A 236 -20.19 -8.01 13.12
C PHE A 236 -19.93 -9.47 12.70
N ARG A 237 -20.86 -10.08 11.92
CA ARG A 237 -20.77 -11.47 11.44
C ARG A 237 -20.01 -11.61 10.12
N THR A 238 -20.23 -10.72 9.16
CA THR A 238 -19.71 -10.92 7.78
C THR A 238 -18.36 -10.28 7.54
N ARG A 239 -18.01 -9.19 8.25
CA ARG A 239 -16.71 -8.47 8.19
C ARG A 239 -16.02 -8.49 6.82
N THR A 240 -16.75 -8.18 5.75
CA THR A 240 -16.19 -8.27 4.39
C THR A 240 -15.20 -7.14 4.11
N GLY A 241 -14.33 -7.37 3.12
CA GLY A 241 -13.24 -6.49 2.74
C GLY A 241 -11.87 -7.09 3.10
N ILE A 242 -10.81 -6.49 2.59
CA ILE A 242 -9.44 -6.88 2.90
C ILE A 242 -9.11 -6.33 4.28
N GLN A 243 -9.01 -7.22 5.26
CA GLN A 243 -8.68 -6.87 6.64
C GLN A 243 -7.19 -6.50 6.76
N ARG A 244 -6.91 -5.36 7.39
CA ARG A 244 -5.55 -4.87 7.66
C ARG A 244 -5.44 -4.26 9.06
N GLU A 245 -4.38 -4.63 9.76
CA GLU A 245 -3.99 -3.96 11.00
C GLU A 245 -3.39 -2.58 10.70
N LEU A 246 -3.63 -1.65 11.60
CA LEU A 246 -2.98 -0.34 11.58
C LEU A 246 -1.65 -0.44 12.32
N GLU A 247 -0.57 0.00 11.69
CA GLU A 247 0.76 0.11 12.29
C GLU A 247 0.88 1.42 13.08
N SER A 248 0.48 2.53 12.46
CA SER A 248 0.58 3.86 13.05
C SER A 248 -0.42 4.82 12.39
N GLY A 249 -0.57 6.00 12.96
CA GLY A 249 -1.33 7.07 12.34
C GLY A 249 -0.92 8.44 12.88
N TYR A 250 -1.13 9.48 12.10
CA TYR A 250 -0.78 10.85 12.45
C TYR A 250 -1.88 11.81 12.00
N THR A 251 -2.17 12.83 12.82
CA THR A 251 -3.17 13.86 12.51
C THR A 251 -2.51 15.14 12.04
N TYR A 252 -3.12 15.74 11.03
CA TYR A 252 -2.80 17.06 10.48
C TYR A 252 -3.95 18.00 10.86
N PRO A 253 -3.87 18.64 12.04
CA PRO A 253 -4.90 19.56 12.51
C PRO A 253 -4.91 20.85 11.69
N ILE A 254 -6.06 21.52 11.70
CA ILE A 254 -6.22 22.84 11.09
C ILE A 254 -6.16 23.87 12.20
N SER A 255 -5.11 24.69 12.21
CA SER A 255 -4.94 25.78 13.18
C SER A 255 -6.10 26.77 13.10
N ASN A 256 -6.56 27.26 14.25
CA ASN A 256 -7.65 28.25 14.38
C ASN A 256 -9.01 27.81 13.83
N ALA A 257 -9.22 26.51 13.63
CA ALA A 257 -10.50 25.97 13.17
C ALA A 257 -11.44 25.61 14.34
N ARG A 258 -12.77 25.64 14.10
CA ARG A 258 -13.77 25.23 15.10
C ARG A 258 -13.63 23.74 15.46
N ASP A 259 -14.08 23.36 16.66
CA ASP A 259 -13.89 22.02 17.25
C ASP A 259 -14.23 20.82 16.35
N TYR A 260 -15.15 20.95 15.38
CA TYR A 260 -15.55 19.84 14.53
C TYR A 260 -14.64 19.58 13.32
N ILE A 261 -13.85 20.58 12.92
CA ILE A 261 -12.88 20.52 11.81
C ILE A 261 -11.43 20.66 12.29
N ARG A 262 -11.22 21.08 13.55
CA ARG A 262 -9.89 21.30 14.14
C ARG A 262 -8.97 20.08 14.03
N ASP A 263 -9.52 18.89 14.22
CA ASP A 263 -8.77 17.63 14.11
C ASP A 263 -8.26 17.34 12.67
N GLY A 264 -8.78 18.06 11.67
CA GLY A 264 -8.36 17.99 10.27
C GLY A 264 -8.37 16.58 9.71
N THR A 265 -7.25 16.19 9.11
CA THR A 265 -7.09 14.92 8.40
C THR A 265 -6.15 13.99 9.15
N ALA A 266 -6.45 12.70 9.19
CA ALA A 266 -5.55 11.67 9.68
C ALA A 266 -5.00 10.82 8.54
N LEU A 267 -3.70 10.56 8.58
CA LEU A 267 -3.03 9.59 7.73
C LEU A 267 -2.71 8.35 8.56
N LEU A 268 -3.12 7.17 8.09
CA LEU A 268 -2.91 5.89 8.74
C LEU A 268 -1.99 5.01 7.89
N LYS A 269 -1.03 4.36 8.54
CA LYS A 269 -0.16 3.34 7.94
C LYS A 269 -0.71 1.96 8.24
N LEU A 270 -0.90 1.13 7.22
CA LEU A 270 -1.26 -0.27 7.35
C LEU A 270 0.00 -1.09 7.61
N LYS A 271 -0.09 -2.02 8.57
CA LYS A 271 1.03 -2.94 8.91
C LYS A 271 1.39 -3.89 7.77
N GLN A 272 0.42 -4.18 6.91
CA GLN A 272 0.64 -4.95 5.68
C GLN A 272 0.02 -4.19 4.50
N PRO A 273 0.72 -4.06 3.38
CA PRO A 273 0.16 -3.41 2.19
C PRO A 273 -1.05 -4.17 1.63
N VAL A 274 -1.89 -3.42 0.92
CA VAL A 274 -3.01 -3.94 0.14
C VAL A 274 -2.57 -4.07 -1.32
N PRO A 275 -2.64 -5.28 -1.91
CA PRO A 275 -2.44 -5.46 -3.34
C PRO A 275 -3.53 -4.72 -4.13
N LEU A 276 -3.12 -3.85 -5.05
CA LEU A 276 -4.01 -3.14 -5.96
C LEU A 276 -4.33 -4.02 -7.17
N GLY A 277 -5.56 -3.92 -7.67
CA GLY A 277 -6.04 -4.69 -8.81
C GLY A 277 -7.54 -4.89 -8.79
N LYS A 278 -8.01 -6.09 -9.17
CA LYS A 278 -9.44 -6.37 -9.42
C LYS A 278 -10.39 -6.11 -8.24
N HIS A 279 -9.88 -6.12 -7.00
CA HIS A 279 -10.69 -6.06 -5.78
C HIS A 279 -10.54 -4.79 -4.97
N ALA A 280 -9.36 -4.17 -4.98
CA ALA A 280 -9.07 -2.94 -4.27
C ALA A 280 -8.20 -2.05 -5.16
N GLN A 281 -8.48 -0.76 -5.12
CA GLN A 281 -7.76 0.25 -5.89
C GLN A 281 -7.46 1.42 -4.97
N ALA A 282 -6.37 2.15 -5.22
CA ALA A 282 -6.09 3.38 -4.50
C ALA A 282 -6.70 4.57 -5.24
N ILE A 283 -7.17 5.57 -4.51
CA ILE A 283 -7.57 6.85 -5.11
C ILE A 283 -6.33 7.72 -5.34
N CYS A 284 -6.35 8.50 -6.43
CA CYS A 284 -5.30 9.47 -6.71
C CYS A 284 -5.39 10.66 -5.75
N LEU A 285 -4.22 11.21 -5.41
CA LEU A 285 -4.14 12.54 -4.85
C LEU A 285 -4.01 13.58 -5.99
N PRO A 286 -4.56 14.78 -5.83
CA PRO A 286 -4.36 15.87 -6.79
C PRO A 286 -2.87 16.25 -6.90
N GLU A 287 -2.37 16.52 -8.11
CA GLU A 287 -0.97 16.87 -8.34
C GLU A 287 -0.60 18.27 -7.85
N GLN A 288 -1.49 19.24 -8.02
CA GLN A 288 -1.25 20.62 -7.64
C GLN A 288 -1.89 20.95 -6.30
N HIS A 289 -1.11 21.60 -5.42
CA HIS A 289 -1.67 22.29 -4.27
C HIS A 289 -2.76 23.26 -4.73
N ASN A 290 -3.96 23.13 -4.15
CA ASN A 290 -5.16 23.92 -4.46
C ASN A 290 -5.86 23.64 -5.81
N SER A 291 -5.62 22.49 -6.46
CA SER A 291 -6.45 22.12 -7.61
C SER A 291 -7.88 21.80 -7.16
N LEU A 292 -8.80 22.74 -7.39
CA LEU A 292 -10.22 22.54 -7.14
C LEU A 292 -10.88 21.84 -8.34
N PRO A 293 -11.83 20.92 -8.12
CA PRO A 293 -12.61 20.37 -9.22
C PRO A 293 -13.35 21.50 -9.94
N ARG A 294 -13.53 21.37 -11.26
CA ARG A 294 -14.36 22.30 -12.04
C ARG A 294 -15.76 22.38 -11.42
N GLN A 295 -16.41 23.55 -11.46
CA GLN A 295 -17.75 23.75 -10.86
C GLN A 295 -18.80 22.72 -11.31
N HIS A 296 -18.65 22.16 -12.51
CA HIS A 296 -19.58 21.21 -13.12
C HIS A 296 -19.11 19.75 -12.98
N ALA A 297 -18.05 19.51 -12.19
CA ALA A 297 -17.55 18.17 -11.92
C ALA A 297 -18.60 17.33 -11.20
N LYS A 298 -18.69 16.05 -11.57
CA LYS A 298 -19.58 15.08 -10.90
C LYS A 298 -18.82 14.44 -9.75
N CYS A 299 -19.04 14.92 -8.54
CA CYS A 299 -18.39 14.39 -7.35
C CYS A 299 -19.23 13.31 -6.67
N PHE A 300 -18.61 12.50 -5.83
CA PHE A 300 -19.26 11.41 -5.11
C PHE A 300 -18.77 11.33 -3.67
N TYR A 301 -19.59 10.82 -2.77
CA TYR A 301 -19.14 10.46 -1.43
C TYR A 301 -19.59 9.06 -1.06
N SER A 302 -18.85 8.46 -0.14
CA SER A 302 -19.15 7.15 0.43
C SER A 302 -19.84 7.30 1.77
N ARG A 303 -20.90 6.53 1.97
CA ARG A 303 -21.74 6.58 3.16
C ARG A 303 -22.00 5.20 3.72
N PHE A 304 -21.65 4.99 4.99
CA PHE A 304 -21.98 3.75 5.68
C PHE A 304 -23.30 3.88 6.43
N TYR A 305 -24.23 2.98 6.13
CA TYR A 305 -25.54 2.88 6.77
C TYR A 305 -25.52 1.72 7.76
N LYS A 306 -25.47 2.04 9.07
CA LYS A 306 -25.38 1.04 10.15
C LYS A 306 -26.55 0.06 10.20
N THR A 307 -27.74 0.46 9.75
CA THR A 307 -28.93 -0.41 9.79
C THR A 307 -28.88 -1.55 8.80
N VAL A 308 -28.16 -1.37 7.69
CA VAL A 308 -28.02 -2.38 6.63
C VAL A 308 -26.59 -2.88 6.48
N ASP A 309 -25.67 -2.37 7.31
CA ASP A 309 -24.26 -2.76 7.35
C ASP A 309 -23.59 -2.68 5.96
N ARG A 310 -23.87 -1.59 5.23
CA ARG A 310 -23.36 -1.39 3.86
C ARG A 310 -22.92 0.05 3.61
N ILE A 311 -21.91 0.19 2.75
CA ILE A 311 -21.52 1.48 2.17
C ILE A 311 -22.31 1.71 0.89
N TYR A 312 -22.76 2.93 0.67
CA TYR A 312 -23.32 3.39 -0.60
C TYR A 312 -22.55 4.61 -1.10
N LYS A 313 -22.28 4.62 -2.40
CA LYS A 313 -21.85 5.80 -3.15
C LYS A 313 -23.04 6.69 -3.49
N GLU A 314 -22.92 7.98 -3.22
CA GLU A 314 -23.94 8.97 -3.57
C GLU A 314 -23.28 10.11 -4.36
N LYS A 315 -23.97 10.56 -5.42
CA LYS A 315 -23.53 11.70 -6.23
C LYS A 315 -23.78 12.99 -5.45
N VAL A 316 -22.86 13.94 -5.56
CA VAL A 316 -22.96 15.24 -4.92
C VAL A 316 -22.53 16.37 -5.86
N ALA A 317 -23.21 17.51 -5.75
CA ALA A 317 -22.88 18.73 -6.48
C ALA A 317 -22.03 19.65 -5.60
N LEU A 318 -21.00 20.24 -6.18
CA LEU A 318 -20.23 21.27 -5.48
C LEU A 318 -21.07 22.54 -5.38
N ALA A 319 -21.08 23.14 -4.20
CA ALA A 319 -21.70 24.44 -4.01
C ALA A 319 -20.69 25.54 -4.38
N GLU A 320 -21.20 26.65 -4.90
CA GLU A 320 -20.36 27.84 -5.09
C GLU A 320 -19.84 28.34 -3.73
N PRO A 321 -18.59 28.80 -3.64
CA PRO A 321 -18.00 29.24 -2.37
C PRO A 321 -18.87 30.26 -1.63
N VAL A 322 -19.48 31.19 -2.37
CA VAL A 322 -20.35 32.25 -1.85
C VAL A 322 -21.52 31.67 -1.05
N ARG A 323 -22.18 30.62 -1.57
CA ARG A 323 -23.33 29.97 -0.91
C ARG A 323 -22.95 29.19 0.34
N CYS A 324 -21.68 28.86 0.53
CA CYS A 324 -21.24 28.15 1.72
C CYS A 324 -21.07 29.08 2.91
N TYR A 325 -20.70 30.34 2.66
CA TYR A 325 -20.64 31.38 3.70
C TYR A 325 -22.01 31.85 4.18
N GLU A 326 -23.06 31.66 3.38
CA GLU A 326 -24.43 32.07 3.72
C GLU A 326 -25.13 31.11 4.68
N MET A 327 -24.65 29.86 4.83
CA MET A 327 -25.23 28.86 5.71
C MET A 327 -24.49 28.83 7.05
N GLU A 328 -25.06 29.50 8.06
CA GLU A 328 -24.69 29.46 9.51
C GLU A 328 -23.25 29.82 9.92
N GLU A 329 -22.29 29.95 9.00
CA GLU A 329 -20.87 30.19 9.29
C GLU A 329 -20.39 31.62 8.93
N LYS A 330 -21.21 32.63 9.24
CA LYS A 330 -20.96 34.06 8.92
C LYS A 330 -19.63 34.66 9.40
N GLU A 331 -18.89 33.99 10.27
CA GLU A 331 -17.67 34.53 10.89
C GLU A 331 -16.36 34.17 10.19
N PHE A 332 -16.32 33.14 9.34
CA PHE A 332 -15.04 32.69 8.78
C PHE A 332 -14.81 33.29 7.39
N LYS A 333 -14.08 34.41 7.31
CA LYS A 333 -13.51 34.88 6.05
C LYS A 333 -12.35 33.96 5.65
N GLY A 334 -12.57 33.12 4.63
CA GLY A 334 -11.50 32.38 3.96
C GLY A 334 -11.31 30.95 4.41
N PHE A 335 -12.39 30.15 4.51
CA PHE A 335 -12.25 28.71 4.73
C PHE A 335 -11.54 28.07 3.53
N PRO A 336 -10.35 27.44 3.69
CA PRO A 336 -9.65 26.78 2.60
C PRO A 336 -10.26 25.40 2.37
N GLY A 337 -11.47 25.35 1.81
CA GLY A 337 -12.13 24.07 1.55
C GLY A 337 -13.24 24.15 0.51
N ILE A 338 -13.67 22.95 0.10
CA ILE A 338 -14.77 22.76 -0.83
C ILE A 338 -16.03 22.45 -0.03
N CYS A 339 -17.16 22.96 -0.49
CA CYS A 339 -18.42 22.77 0.18
C CYS A 339 -19.46 22.21 -0.77
N THR A 340 -20.43 21.53 -0.18
CA THR A 340 -21.48 20.82 -0.88
C THR A 340 -22.75 20.81 -0.02
N GLN A 341 -23.91 20.82 -0.68
CA GLN A 341 -25.18 20.71 0.00
C GLN A 341 -25.66 19.27 0.08
N GLU A 342 -26.02 18.86 1.28
CA GLU A 342 -26.58 17.54 1.53
C GLU A 342 -27.99 17.67 2.13
N LYS A 343 -28.95 16.94 1.57
CA LYS A 343 -30.25 16.74 2.23
C LYS A 343 -30.05 15.90 3.49
N LYS A 344 -30.42 16.45 4.65
CA LYS A 344 -30.37 15.75 5.94
C LYS A 344 -31.22 14.47 5.87
N LYS A 345 -30.57 13.30 5.90
CA LYS A 345 -31.25 11.99 5.98
C LYS A 345 -31.24 11.49 7.42
N ARG A 346 -32.37 10.98 7.91
CA ARG A 346 -32.49 10.37 9.25
C ARG A 346 -31.79 9.01 9.25
N MET A 347 -30.62 8.89 9.89
CA MET A 347 -29.96 7.63 10.32
C MET A 347 -28.60 7.91 11.00
N ALA A 348 -28.08 6.93 11.75
CA ALA A 348 -26.72 6.99 12.30
C ALA A 348 -25.70 6.67 11.19
N VAL A 349 -25.04 7.71 10.68
CA VAL A 349 -24.28 7.68 9.44
C VAL A 349 -22.81 8.05 9.68
N VAL A 350 -21.92 7.38 8.95
CA VAL A 350 -20.49 7.73 8.84
C VAL A 350 -20.22 8.07 7.38
N LYS A 351 -19.43 9.13 7.13
CA LYS A 351 -19.22 9.70 5.79
C LYS A 351 -17.73 9.84 5.49
N SER A 352 -17.39 9.72 4.21
CA SER A 352 -16.14 10.23 3.67
C SER A 352 -16.38 10.79 2.28
N ILE A 353 -15.86 11.99 2.02
CA ILE A 353 -16.03 12.70 0.75
C ILE A 353 -14.75 12.54 -0.05
N PHE A 354 -14.89 12.24 -1.34
CA PHE A 354 -13.78 12.15 -2.27
C PHE A 354 -14.13 12.88 -3.55
N PHE A 355 -13.13 13.48 -4.18
CA PHE A 355 -13.28 14.13 -5.47
C PHE A 355 -12.58 13.23 -6.50
N VAL A 356 -13.34 12.77 -7.50
CA VAL A 356 -12.87 11.94 -8.61
C VAL A 356 -12.85 12.77 -9.88
#